data_AF-F0Y3I5-F1
#
_entry.id   AF-F0Y3I5-F1
#
_cell.length_a   1.000
_cell.length_b   1.000
_cell.length_c   1.000
_cell.angle_alpha   90.00
_cell.angle_beta   90.00
_cell.angle_gamma   90.00
#
_symmetry.space_group_name_H-M   'P 1'
#
loop_
_entity.id
_entity.type
_entity.pdbx_description
1 polymer ?
#
loop_
_entity_poly.entity_id
_entity_poly.type
_entity_poly.pdbx_seq_one_letter_code
_entity_poly.pdbx_strand_id
1 'polypeptide(L)'
;PSDIMQGALGDCWLLCALSAVAEFPGFVEEALFETKAPTADGRYSLRLYDAKLGDFASVVVDDLVPCGPKKWWEAPRPLFSQPHGNEMYILLIEKAFAKLAGSYGKLSGG
;
A
#
# COMPACT_ATOMS: atom_id res chain seq x y z
N PRO A 1 -3.26 -15.51 -5.82
CA PRO A 1 -1.88 -15.47 -6.36
C PRO A 1 -1.70 -14.68 -7.69
N SER A 2 -2.76 -14.11 -8.27
CA SER A 2 -2.73 -13.41 -9.57
C SER A 2 -3.19 -11.95 -9.51
N ASP A 3 -3.39 -11.38 -8.32
CA ASP A 3 -4.19 -10.16 -8.15
C ASP A 3 -3.37 -8.87 -8.01
N ILE A 4 -2.04 -8.96 -8.12
CA ILE A 4 -1.15 -7.79 -8.00
C ILE A 4 -0.31 -7.64 -9.26
N MET A 5 -0.68 -6.69 -10.12
CA MET A 5 0.14 -6.28 -11.26
C MET A 5 1.03 -5.10 -10.85
N GLN A 6 2.34 -5.27 -11.01
CA GLN A 6 3.34 -4.26 -10.72
C GLN A 6 3.14 -3.01 -11.63
N GLY A 7 3.13 -1.83 -11.02
CA GLY A 7 3.09 -0.54 -11.73
C GLY A 7 4.47 -0.06 -12.19
N ALA A 8 4.64 1.26 -12.33
CA ALA A 8 5.87 1.87 -12.87
C ALA A 8 7.11 1.83 -11.93
N LEU A 9 7.01 1.19 -10.77
CA LEU A 9 8.00 1.20 -9.70
C LEU A 9 8.60 -0.21 -9.51
N GLY A 10 9.91 -0.30 -9.21
CA GLY A 10 10.62 -1.55 -8.97
C GLY A 10 10.37 -2.16 -7.57
N ASP A 11 9.11 -2.23 -7.15
CA ASP A 11 8.66 -2.68 -5.82
C ASP A 11 8.12 -4.12 -5.83
N CYS A 12 8.49 -4.93 -6.84
CA CYS A 12 8.08 -6.33 -6.95
C CYS A 12 8.36 -7.15 -5.68
N TRP A 13 9.44 -6.84 -4.94
CA TRP A 13 9.77 -7.49 -3.68
C TRP A 13 8.68 -7.27 -2.61
N LEU A 14 8.13 -6.06 -2.53
CA LEU A 14 7.08 -5.68 -1.59
C LEU A 14 5.75 -6.29 -2.02
N LEU A 15 5.43 -6.21 -3.31
CA LEU A 15 4.19 -6.76 -3.87
C LEU A 15 4.15 -8.29 -3.79
N CYS A 16 5.26 -8.98 -4.04
CA CYS A 16 5.35 -10.42 -3.83
C CYS A 16 5.17 -10.79 -2.36
N ALA A 17 5.79 -10.04 -1.44
CA ALA A 17 5.62 -10.26 -0.01
C ALA A 17 4.16 -10.04 0.41
N LEU A 18 3.53 -8.96 -0.02
CA LEU A 18 2.12 -8.67 0.26
C LEU A 18 1.19 -9.72 -0.35
N SER A 19 1.44 -10.16 -1.59
CA SER A 19 0.66 -11.21 -2.22
C SER A 19 0.72 -12.53 -1.45
N ALA A 20 1.88 -12.87 -0.88
CA ALA A 20 2.03 -14.10 -0.09
C ALA A 20 1.26 -14.00 1.24
N VAL A 21 1.26 -12.82 1.88
CA VAL A 21 0.52 -12.61 3.12
C VAL A 21 -0.98 -12.46 2.87
N ALA A 22 -1.38 -11.93 1.72
CA ALA A 22 -2.78 -11.81 1.29
C ALA A 22 -3.47 -13.18 1.05
N GLU A 23 -2.71 -14.27 0.93
CA GLU A 23 -3.30 -15.63 0.91
C GLU A 23 -3.97 -16.02 2.23
N PHE A 24 -3.78 -15.23 3.29
CA PHE A 24 -4.43 -15.38 4.59
C PHE A 24 -5.47 -14.25 4.78
N PRO A 25 -6.77 -14.51 4.50
CA PRO A 25 -7.81 -13.50 4.56
C PRO A 25 -7.86 -12.84 5.94
N GLY A 26 -7.87 -11.50 5.97
CA GLY A 26 -7.93 -10.72 7.19
C GLY A 26 -6.61 -10.59 7.96
N PHE A 27 -5.59 -11.42 7.71
CA PHE A 27 -4.32 -11.33 8.44
C PHE A 27 -3.60 -10.00 8.19
N VAL A 28 -3.57 -9.54 6.93
CA VAL A 28 -2.95 -8.26 6.55
C VAL A 28 -3.64 -7.09 7.26
N GLU A 29 -4.97 -7.07 7.23
CA GLU A 29 -5.78 -6.04 7.89
C GLU A 29 -5.66 -6.09 9.42
N GLU A 30 -5.57 -7.28 9.98
CA GLU A 30 -5.43 -7.48 11.42
C GLU A 30 -4.04 -7.10 11.93
N ALA A 31 -2.99 -7.51 11.21
CA ALA A 31 -1.60 -7.35 11.61
C ALA A 31 -1.05 -5.95 11.32
N LEU A 32 -1.43 -5.35 10.19
CA LEU A 32 -0.82 -4.09 9.74
C LEU A 32 -1.67 -2.86 10.05
N PHE A 33 -3.00 -2.93 10.01
CA PHE A 33 -3.83 -1.76 10.25
C PHE A 33 -4.18 -1.62 11.73
N GLU A 34 -3.83 -0.50 12.35
CA GLU A 34 -4.34 -0.15 13.68
C GLU A 34 -5.77 0.39 13.57
N THR A 35 -6.08 1.05 12.45
CA THR A 35 -7.41 1.54 12.11
C THR A 35 -8.25 0.43 11.46
N LYS A 36 -9.21 -0.14 12.19
CA LYS A 36 -10.05 -1.28 11.72
C LYS A 36 -11.28 -0.90 10.90
N ALA A 37 -11.63 0.38 10.86
CA ALA A 37 -12.81 0.87 10.15
C ALA A 37 -12.48 2.16 9.39
N PRO A 38 -13.14 2.43 8.25
CA PRO A 38 -13.00 3.70 7.55
C PRO A 38 -13.28 4.87 8.48
N THR A 39 -12.35 5.82 8.53
CA THR A 39 -12.47 7.03 9.32
C THR A 39 -13.09 8.13 8.48
N ALA A 40 -13.89 9.00 9.10
CA ALA A 40 -14.57 10.09 8.40
C ALA A 40 -13.59 11.13 7.83
N ASP A 41 -12.35 11.17 8.34
CA ASP A 41 -11.28 12.05 7.89
C ASP A 41 -10.30 11.36 6.92
N GLY A 42 -10.60 10.13 6.48
CA GLY A 42 -9.84 9.40 5.45
C GLY A 42 -8.43 9.01 5.89
N ARG A 43 -8.13 9.01 7.19
CA ARG A 43 -6.80 8.70 7.74
C ARG A 43 -6.74 7.31 8.35
N TYR A 44 -5.68 6.59 8.01
CA TYR A 44 -5.43 5.22 8.41
C TYR A 44 -4.07 5.12 9.08
N SER A 45 -4.02 4.47 10.24
CA SER A 45 -2.79 4.18 10.96
C SER A 45 -2.36 2.74 10.69
N LEU A 46 -1.10 2.56 10.27
CA LEU A 46 -0.51 1.27 9.97
C LEU A 46 0.73 1.05 10.83
N ARG A 47 0.88 -0.17 11.36
CA ARG A 47 2.07 -0.59 12.10
C ARG A 47 3.01 -1.33 11.17
N LEU A 48 4.15 -0.71 10.85
CA LEU A 48 5.17 -1.26 9.96
C LEU A 48 6.50 -1.42 10.70
N TYR A 49 7.30 -2.41 10.33
CA TYR A 49 8.65 -2.56 10.89
C TYR A 49 9.62 -1.61 10.18
N ASP A 50 10.28 -0.73 10.93
CA ASP A 50 11.32 0.16 10.40
C ASP A 50 12.70 -0.42 10.68
N ALA A 51 13.33 -0.96 9.63
CA ALA A 51 14.66 -1.54 9.71
C ALA A 51 15.75 -0.55 10.18
N LYS A 52 15.55 0.76 10.02
CA LYS A 52 16.50 1.79 10.50
C LYS A 52 16.40 1.99 12.02
N LEU A 53 15.20 1.85 12.57
CA LEU A 53 14.93 1.96 14.00
C LEU A 53 15.09 0.62 14.73
N GLY A 54 14.99 -0.50 14.00
CA GLY A 54 15.01 -1.85 14.57
C GLY A 54 13.74 -2.22 15.33
N ASP A 55 12.67 -1.44 15.18
CA ASP A 55 11.40 -1.62 15.89
C ASP A 55 10.21 -1.27 14.97
N PHE A 56 9.00 -1.56 15.44
CA PHE A 56 7.76 -1.18 14.79
C PHE A 56 7.47 0.31 14.94
N ALA A 57 7.15 0.96 13.83
CA ALA A 57 6.70 2.33 13.76
C ALA A 57 5.22 2.40 13.32
N SER A 58 4.48 3.32 13.93
CA SER A 58 3.12 3.65 13.50
C SER A 58 3.17 4.75 12.44
N VAL A 59 2.62 4.47 11.26
CA VAL A 59 2.62 5.33 10.08
C VAL A 59 1.20 5.68 9.72
N VAL A 60 0.86 6.97 9.81
CA VAL A 60 -0.44 7.49 9.42
C VAL A 60 -0.43 7.92 7.96
N VAL A 61 -1.36 7.43 7.15
CA VAL A 61 -1.56 7.81 5.74
C VAL A 61 -3.01 8.19 5.50
N ASP A 62 -3.23 9.12 4.58
CA ASP A 62 -4.57 9.42 4.04
C ASP A 62 -4.91 8.52 2.84
N ASP A 63 -6.16 8.54 2.41
CA ASP A 63 -6.72 7.77 1.29
C ASP A 63 -6.45 8.35 -0.11
N LEU A 64 -5.69 9.44 -0.24
CA LEU A 64 -5.34 10.00 -1.54
C LEU A 64 -4.24 9.17 -2.20
N VAL A 65 -4.59 8.46 -3.28
CA VAL A 65 -3.67 7.60 -4.02
C VAL A 65 -3.19 8.31 -5.30
N PRO A 66 -1.87 8.32 -5.59
CA PRO A 66 -1.36 8.80 -6.86
C PRO A 66 -1.95 8.02 -8.03
N CYS A 67 -2.67 8.70 -8.91
CA CYS A 67 -3.26 8.12 -10.11
C CYS A 67 -2.54 8.60 -11.36
N GLY A 68 -2.45 7.72 -12.35
CA GLY A 68 -1.93 8.09 -13.67
C GLY A 68 -2.82 9.11 -14.40
N PRO A 69 -2.29 9.79 -15.43
CA PRO A 69 -3.10 10.67 -16.26
C PRO A 69 -4.25 9.89 -16.89
N LYS A 70 -5.47 10.42 -16.74
CA LYS A 70 -6.70 9.81 -17.25
C LYS A 70 -7.37 10.70 -18.26
N LYS A 71 -8.05 10.09 -19.24
CA LYS A 71 -9.01 10.83 -20.06
C LYS A 71 -10.29 11.09 -19.27
N TRP A 72 -11.09 12.06 -19.70
CA TRP A 72 -12.30 12.44 -18.96
C TRP A 72 -13.33 11.30 -18.86
N TRP A 73 -13.32 10.38 -19.83
CA TRP A 73 -14.18 9.19 -19.89
C TRP A 73 -13.57 7.94 -19.24
N GLU A 74 -12.34 8.01 -18.74
CA GLU A 74 -11.64 6.87 -18.14
C GLU A 74 -11.66 6.95 -16.61
N ALA A 75 -11.84 5.79 -15.97
CA ALA A 75 -11.66 5.65 -14.54
C ALA A 75 -10.19 5.89 -14.16
N PRO A 76 -9.91 6.62 -13.06
CA PRO A 76 -8.55 6.78 -12.58
C PRO A 76 -7.95 5.41 -12.26
N ARG A 77 -6.70 5.21 -12.65
CA ARG A 77 -5.93 4.01 -12.29
C ARG A 77 -4.80 4.43 -11.36
N PRO A 78 -4.59 3.70 -10.25
CA PRO A 78 -3.41 3.89 -9.43
C PRO A 78 -2.13 3.81 -10.27
N LEU A 79 -1.16 4.67 -9.98
CA LEU A 79 0.08 4.78 -10.75
C LEU A 79 1.05 3.62 -10.49
N PHE A 80 1.01 3.05 -9.29
CA PHE A 80 1.89 2.00 -8.82
C PHE A 80 1.11 0.67 -8.72
N SER A 81 0.85 0.17 -7.52
CA SER A 81 0.02 -1.04 -7.31
C SER A 81 -1.34 -0.97 -7.99
N GLN A 82 -1.66 -1.97 -8.81
CA GLN A 82 -2.97 -2.13 -9.42
C GLN A 82 -3.69 -3.33 -8.82
N PRO A 83 -4.47 -3.14 -7.73
CA PRO A 83 -5.26 -4.21 -7.14
C PRO A 83 -6.39 -4.64 -8.07
N HIS A 84 -6.74 -5.93 -8.03
CA HIS A 84 -7.95 -6.43 -8.67
C HIS A 84 -9.14 -6.38 -7.71
N GLY A 85 -10.18 -5.61 -8.06
CA GLY A 85 -11.40 -5.53 -7.25
C GLY A 85 -11.29 -4.53 -6.09
N ASN A 86 -11.79 -4.88 -4.91
CA ASN A 86 -11.98 -3.95 -3.78
C ASN A 86 -10.85 -4.05 -2.73
N GLU A 87 -9.60 -4.08 -3.19
CA GLU A 87 -8.42 -4.26 -2.32
C GLU A 87 -7.68 -2.94 -2.04
N MET A 88 -8.43 -1.94 -1.55
CA MET A 88 -7.87 -0.63 -1.23
C MET A 88 -6.71 -0.69 -0.21
N TYR A 89 -6.70 -1.73 0.64
CA TYR A 89 -5.67 -1.94 1.65
C TYR A 89 -4.26 -2.03 1.04
N ILE A 90 -4.10 -2.59 -0.16
CA ILE A 90 -2.80 -2.71 -0.85
C ILE A 90 -2.22 -1.32 -1.14
N LEU A 91 -3.06 -0.40 -1.64
CA LEU A 91 -2.67 0.97 -1.97
C LEU A 91 -2.22 1.74 -0.72
N LEU A 92 -2.91 1.53 0.40
CA LEU A 92 -2.60 2.18 1.68
C LEU A 92 -1.28 1.65 2.28
N ILE A 93 -1.04 0.34 2.18
CA ILE A 93 0.22 -0.27 2.64
C ILE A 93 1.39 0.25 1.81
N GLU A 94 1.28 0.23 0.48
CA GLU A 94 2.31 0.77 -0.41
C GLU A 94 2.65 2.23 -0.08
N LYS A 95 1.62 3.05 0.15
CA LYS A 95 1.78 4.44 0.57
C LYS A 95 2.48 4.58 1.93
N ALA A 96 2.15 3.72 2.89
CA ALA A 96 2.76 3.74 4.22
C ALA A 96 4.24 3.33 4.14
N PHE A 97 4.58 2.32 3.35
CA PHE A 97 5.98 1.96 3.06
C PHE A 97 6.72 3.09 2.35
N ALA A 98 6.10 3.73 1.35
CA ALA A 98 6.69 4.88 0.66
C ALA A 98 6.98 6.02 1.63
N LYS A 99 6.09 6.28 2.59
CA LYS A 99 6.27 7.27 3.65
C LYS A 99 7.41 6.91 4.60
N LEU A 100 7.54 5.65 4.98
CA LEU A 100 8.62 5.14 5.83
C LEU A 100 9.99 5.21 5.10
N ALA A 101 10.02 4.88 3.81
CA ALA A 101 11.20 5.00 2.95
C ALA A 101 11.56 6.48 2.64
N GLY A 102 10.57 7.37 2.74
CA GLY A 102 10.67 8.82 2.52
C GLY A 102 10.18 9.31 1.15
N SER A 103 9.87 8.41 0.22
CA SER A 103 9.16 8.69 -1.04
C SER A 103 8.85 7.39 -1.78
N TYR A 104 7.86 7.38 -2.67
CA TYR A 104 7.61 6.24 -3.58
C TYR A 104 8.86 5.84 -4.39
N GLY A 105 9.60 6.81 -4.94
CA GLY A 105 10.81 6.53 -5.72
C GLY A 105 11.89 5.72 -4.98
N LYS A 106 11.88 5.72 -3.65
CA LYS A 106 12.83 4.97 -2.82
C LYS A 106 12.41 3.52 -2.55
N LEU A 107 11.21 3.10 -2.94
CA LEU A 107 10.83 1.68 -2.88
C LEU A 107 11.39 0.88 -4.06
N SER A 108 11.86 1.57 -5.10
CA SER A 108 12.45 0.95 -6.28
C SER A 108 13.81 0.34 -5.94
N GLY A 109 13.91 -1.00 -6.01
CA GLY A 109 15.17 -1.72 -5.87
C GLY A 109 15.47 -2.35 -4.50
N GLY A 110 14.58 -2.15 -3.51
CA GLY A 110 14.73 -2.71 -2.15
C GLY A 110 15.33 -1.74 -1.14
#